data_AF-A0A9W6JW23-F1
#
_entry.id   AF-A0A9W6JW23-F1
#
_cell.length_a   1.000
_cell.length_b   1.000
_cell.length_c   1.000
_cell.angle_alpha   90.00
_cell.angle_beta   90.00
_cell.angle_gamma   90.00
#
_symmetry.space_group_name_H-M   'P 1'
#
loop_
_entity.id
_entity.type
_entity.pdbx_description
1 polymer ?
#
loop_
_entity_poly.entity_id
_entity_poly.type
_entity_poly.pdbx_seq_one_letter_code
_entity_poly.pdbx_strand_id
1 'polypeptide(L)'
;MQKFTRSVAAGAILAAAFGLGLMLPASADEAKDCTAGIALLKAEAAKSPPKATLDKINKALKGAERELGEKEYDECLDFVNDGKKAVKS
;
A
#
# COMPACT_ATOMS: atom_id res chain seq x y z
N MET A 1 43.42 9.81 45.35
CA MET A 1 44.78 10.11 44.84
C MET A 1 45.29 8.80 44.24
N GLN A 2 45.66 8.57 42.97
CA GLN A 2 46.21 9.36 41.85
C GLN A 2 45.68 8.72 40.53
N LYS A 3 45.06 9.45 39.59
CA LYS A 3 45.63 10.14 38.39
C LYS A 3 46.42 9.26 37.41
N PHE A 4 45.78 8.83 36.32
CA PHE A 4 46.41 8.65 35.00
C PHE A 4 45.44 9.08 33.89
N THR A 5 45.75 10.23 33.30
CA THR A 5 45.17 10.82 32.08
C THR A 5 45.99 10.42 30.86
N ARG A 6 45.30 10.20 29.70
CA ARG A 6 45.72 10.31 28.26
C ARG A 6 45.15 9.15 27.44
N SER A 7 44.77 9.23 26.17
CA SER A 7 44.25 10.27 25.27
C SER A 7 43.90 9.52 23.97
N VAL A 8 42.72 9.83 23.41
CA VAL A 8 42.21 9.75 22.02
C VAL A 8 43.08 9.11 20.91
N ALA A 9 42.48 8.20 20.13
CA ALA A 9 42.45 8.16 18.64
C ALA A 9 41.72 6.86 18.19
N ALA A 10 40.53 6.96 17.59
CA ALA A 10 40.29 7.13 16.16
C ALA A 10 40.51 5.85 15.35
N GLY A 11 39.45 5.31 14.73
CA GLY A 11 39.58 4.35 13.64
C GLY A 11 38.36 3.47 13.41
N ALA A 12 37.89 3.50 12.16
CA ALA A 12 36.97 2.56 11.51
C ALA A 12 35.46 2.73 11.76
N ILE A 13 34.79 3.47 10.87
CA ILE A 13 33.48 3.02 10.34
C ILE A 13 33.49 3.15 8.81
N LEU A 14 33.70 1.99 8.20
CA LEU A 14 33.13 1.44 6.95
C LEU A 14 32.50 2.40 5.93
N ALA A 15 33.11 2.37 4.74
CA ALA A 15 32.44 2.64 3.47
C ALA A 15 31.27 1.66 3.28
N ALA A 16 30.09 2.16 2.91
CA ALA A 16 29.02 1.38 2.32
C ALA A 16 28.37 2.20 1.19
N ALA A 17 28.25 1.53 0.04
CA ALA A 17 27.88 2.08 -1.24
C ALA A 17 26.48 2.72 -1.26
N PHE A 18 26.38 3.92 -1.84
CA PHE A 18 25.11 4.47 -2.33
C PHE A 18 24.70 3.67 -3.57
N GLY A 19 24.00 2.56 -3.35
CA GLY A 19 23.24 1.88 -4.39
C GLY A 19 22.11 2.82 -4.82
N LEU A 20 22.25 3.39 -6.03
CA LEU A 20 21.21 4.15 -6.69
C LEU A 20 20.10 3.17 -7.11
N GLY A 21 19.25 2.79 -6.15
CA GLY A 21 18.07 1.99 -6.40
C GLY A 21 17.11 2.80 -7.25
N LEU A 22 16.82 2.31 -8.45
CA LEU A 22 15.71 2.78 -9.27
C LEU A 22 14.42 2.55 -8.47
N MET A 23 13.97 3.55 -7.71
CA MET A 23 12.59 3.63 -7.23
C MET A 23 11.70 3.75 -8.46
N LEU A 24 11.17 2.62 -8.94
CA LEU A 24 10.06 2.66 -9.87
C LEU A 24 8.92 3.49 -9.25
N PRO A 25 8.12 4.20 -10.06
CA PRO A 25 6.99 4.94 -9.56
C PRO A 25 5.95 3.94 -9.01
N ALA A 26 5.95 3.73 -7.68
CA ALA A 26 4.96 2.90 -6.98
C ALA A 26 3.54 3.22 -7.45
N SER A 27 3.27 4.50 -7.67
CA SER A 27 1.98 5.02 -8.12
C SER A 27 1.48 4.43 -9.44
N ALA A 28 2.34 4.03 -10.38
CA ALA A 28 1.88 3.49 -11.66
C ALA A 28 1.41 2.04 -11.55
N ASP A 29 2.08 1.23 -10.73
CA ASP A 29 1.64 -0.15 -10.47
C ASP A 29 0.46 -0.16 -9.50
N GLU A 30 0.45 0.72 -8.49
CA GLU A 30 -0.69 0.91 -7.59
C GLU A 30 -1.95 1.36 -8.36
N ALA A 31 -1.83 2.25 -9.35
CA ALA A 31 -2.95 2.65 -10.20
C ALA A 31 -3.55 1.47 -10.99
N LYS A 32 -2.69 0.59 -11.54
CA LYS A 32 -3.13 -0.62 -12.25
C LYS A 32 -3.81 -1.59 -11.30
N ASP A 33 -3.22 -1.80 -10.13
CA ASP A 33 -3.73 -2.73 -9.12
C ASP A 33 -5.07 -2.28 -8.55
N CYS A 34 -5.22 -0.97 -8.31
CA CYS A 34 -6.48 -0.33 -7.93
C CYS A 34 -7.55 -0.55 -9.02
N THR A 35 -7.22 -0.25 -10.28
CA THR A 35 -8.15 -0.42 -11.42
C THR A 35 -8.58 -1.88 -11.59
N ALA A 36 -7.63 -2.82 -11.50
CA ALA A 36 -7.90 -4.25 -11.57
C ALA A 36 -8.77 -4.73 -10.38
N GLY A 37 -8.49 -4.22 -9.19
CA GLY A 37 -9.26 -4.47 -7.98
C GLY A 37 -10.72 -4.03 -8.10
N ILE A 38 -10.96 -2.82 -8.61
CA ILE A 38 -12.31 -2.29 -8.88
C ILE A 38 -13.04 -3.19 -9.88
N ALA A 39 -12.39 -3.59 -10.97
CA ALA A 39 -13.00 -4.48 -11.96
C ALA A 39 -13.42 -5.83 -11.34
N LEU A 40 -12.58 -6.40 -10.48
CA LEU A 40 -12.88 -7.63 -9.74
C LEU A 40 -14.10 -7.43 -8.84
N LEU A 41 -14.14 -6.36 -8.03
CA LEU A 41 -15.27 -6.08 -7.14
C LEU A 41 -16.59 -5.84 -7.89
N LYS A 42 -16.55 -5.18 -9.06
CA LYS A 42 -17.72 -5.05 -9.94
C LYS A 42 -18.21 -6.41 -10.43
N ALA A 43 -17.30 -7.31 -10.79
CA ALA A 43 -17.65 -8.67 -11.19
C ALA A 43 -18.26 -9.47 -10.02
N GLU A 44 -17.74 -9.34 -8.80
CA GLU A 44 -18.33 -9.99 -7.61
C GLU A 44 -19.71 -9.44 -7.28
N ALA A 45 -19.92 -8.12 -7.37
CA ALA A 45 -21.23 -7.52 -7.18
C ALA A 45 -22.27 -8.05 -8.19
N ALA A 46 -21.86 -8.25 -9.44
CA ALA A 46 -22.71 -8.77 -10.52
C ALA A 46 -23.19 -10.22 -10.28
N LYS A 47 -22.48 -11.00 -9.45
CA LYS A 47 -22.90 -12.36 -9.07
C LYS A 47 -24.08 -12.39 -8.10
N SER A 48 -24.61 -11.23 -7.72
CA SER A 48 -25.74 -11.09 -6.78
C SER A 48 -25.49 -11.81 -5.44
N PRO A 49 -24.40 -11.47 -4.73
CA PRO A 49 -24.12 -12.05 -3.41
C PRO A 49 -25.21 -11.64 -2.39
N PRO A 50 -25.24 -12.26 -1.19
CA PRO A 50 -26.15 -11.85 -0.13
C PRO A 50 -26.11 -10.34 0.11
N LYS A 51 -27.27 -9.74 0.40
CA LYS A 51 -27.42 -8.28 0.52
C LYS A 51 -26.34 -7.62 1.39
N ALA A 52 -26.02 -8.22 2.53
CA ALA A 52 -24.98 -7.70 3.43
C ALA A 52 -23.58 -7.66 2.79
N THR A 53 -23.24 -8.65 1.97
CA THR A 53 -21.98 -8.69 1.21
C THR A 53 -22.02 -7.70 0.06
N LEU A 54 -23.14 -7.60 -0.66
CA LEU A 54 -23.32 -6.64 -1.74
C LEU A 54 -23.20 -5.19 -1.25
N ASP A 55 -23.78 -4.86 -0.10
CA ASP A 55 -23.71 -3.53 0.50
C ASP A 55 -22.25 -3.16 0.86
N LYS A 56 -21.46 -4.12 1.38
CA LYS A 56 -20.03 -3.93 1.65
C LYS A 56 -19.22 -3.74 0.36
N ILE A 57 -19.48 -4.54 -0.67
CA ILE A 57 -18.81 -4.41 -1.98
C ILE A 57 -19.11 -3.03 -2.60
N ASN A 58 -20.37 -2.58 -2.58
CA ASN A 58 -20.75 -1.28 -3.13
C ASN A 58 -20.11 -0.11 -2.37
N LYS A 59 -19.99 -0.21 -1.04
CA LYS A 59 -19.27 0.79 -0.24
C LYS A 59 -17.79 0.84 -0.61
N ALA A 60 -17.15 -0.32 -0.73
CA ALA A 60 -15.75 -0.43 -1.15
C ALA A 60 -15.54 0.17 -2.56
N LEU A 61 -16.42 -0.15 -3.52
CA LEU A 61 -16.38 0.41 -4.87
C LEU A 61 -16.46 1.95 -4.87
N LYS A 62 -17.41 2.52 -4.12
CA LYS A 62 -17.54 3.98 -3.99
C LYS A 62 -16.30 4.65 -3.39
N GLY A 63 -15.61 3.96 -2.47
CA GLY A 63 -14.32 4.42 -1.94
C GLY A 63 -13.25 4.37 -3.03
N ALA A 64 -12.96 3.18 -3.54
CA ALA A 64 -11.91 2.94 -4.52
C ALA A 64 -12.05 3.81 -5.78
N GLU A 65 -13.26 4.01 -6.32
CA GLU A 65 -13.49 4.86 -7.49
C GLU A 65 -13.24 6.35 -7.23
N ARG A 66 -13.51 6.83 -6.00
CA ARG A 66 -13.18 8.21 -5.60
C ARG A 66 -11.67 8.38 -5.52
N GLU A 67 -10.99 7.51 -4.77
CA GLU A 67 -9.55 7.62 -4.56
C GLU A 67 -8.76 7.43 -5.88
N LEU A 68 -9.23 6.55 -6.78
CA LEU A 68 -8.68 6.43 -8.14
C LEU A 68 -8.78 7.75 -8.93
N GLY A 69 -9.88 8.49 -8.78
CA GLY A 69 -10.07 9.80 -9.42
C GLY A 69 -9.19 10.89 -8.80
N GLU A 70 -8.92 10.78 -7.50
CA GLU A 70 -8.03 11.67 -6.74
C GLU A 70 -6.55 11.33 -6.91
N LYS A 71 -6.24 10.14 -7.48
CA LYS A 71 -4.89 9.57 -7.65
C LYS A 71 -4.20 9.18 -6.34
N GLU A 72 -4.99 8.96 -5.30
CA GLU A 72 -4.59 8.43 -3.99
C GLU A 72 -4.67 6.89 -4.08
N TYR A 73 -3.63 6.27 -4.66
CA TYR A 73 -3.71 4.87 -5.08
C TYR A 73 -3.57 3.88 -3.92
N ASP A 74 -2.82 4.21 -2.88
CA ASP A 74 -2.71 3.41 -1.66
C ASP A 74 -4.03 3.37 -0.90
N GLU A 75 -4.73 4.49 -0.77
CA GLU A 75 -6.09 4.53 -0.21
C GLU A 75 -7.09 3.78 -1.09
N CYS A 76 -6.95 3.88 -2.43
CA CYS A 76 -7.76 3.04 -3.31
C CYS A 76 -7.57 1.55 -3.01
N LEU A 77 -6.31 1.11 -2.86
CA LEU A 77 -5.98 -0.28 -2.58
C LEU A 77 -6.55 -0.74 -1.24
N ASP A 78 -6.62 0.12 -0.23
CA ASP A 78 -7.29 -0.16 1.03
C ASP A 78 -8.78 -0.45 0.85
N PHE A 79 -9.49 0.39 0.09
CA PHE A 79 -10.90 0.13 -0.24
C PHE A 79 -11.08 -1.15 -1.05
N VAL A 80 -10.20 -1.41 -2.03
CA VAL A 80 -10.21 -2.67 -2.80
C VAL A 80 -10.04 -3.88 -1.88
N ASN A 81 -9.11 -3.80 -0.92
CA ASN A 81 -8.83 -4.88 0.02
C ASN A 81 -10.02 -5.14 0.95
N ASP A 82 -10.69 -4.10 1.42
CA ASP A 82 -11.90 -4.25 2.23
C ASP A 82 -13.05 -4.90 1.45
N GLY A 83 -13.23 -4.53 0.18
CA GLY A 83 -14.17 -5.20 -0.71
C GLY A 83 -13.83 -6.69 -0.90
N LYS A 84 -12.54 -7.02 -1.12
CA LYS A 84 -12.08 -8.41 -1.27
C LYS A 84 -12.31 -9.23 -0.01
N LYS A 85 -12.15 -8.64 1.19
CA LYS A 85 -12.47 -9.31 2.47
C LYS A 85 -13.95 -9.64 2.54
N ALA A 86 -14.83 -8.72 2.13
CA ALA A 86 -16.28 -8.93 2.14
C ALA A 86 -16.73 -10.10 1.25
N VAL A 87 -16.08 -10.32 0.11
CA VAL A 87 -16.36 -11.45 -0.80
C VAL A 87 -16.01 -12.80 -0.18
N LYS A 88 -14.97 -12.84 0.65
CA LYS A 88 -14.50 -14.07 1.33
C LYS A 88 -15.23 -14.34 2.66
N SER A 89 -16.11 -13.44 3.08
CA SER A 89 -16.81 -13.46 4.37
C SER A 89 -18.08 -14.29 4.33
#